data_AF-A0A2S5RF85-F1
#
_entry.id   AF-A0A2S5RF85-F1
#
_cell.length_a   1.000
_cell.length_b   1.000
_cell.length_c   1.000
_cell.angle_alpha   90.00
_cell.angle_beta   90.00
_cell.angle_gamma   90.00
#
_symmetry.space_group_name_H-M   'P 1'
#
loop_
_entity.id
_entity.type
_entity.pdbx_description
1 polymer ?
#
loop_
_entity_poly.entity_id
_entity_poly.type
_entity_poly.pdbx_seq_one_letter_code
_entity_poly.pdbx_strand_id
1 'polypeptide(L)'
;MKSLQQEVHSKIIGKIPDVEFGKDYTIEGDTKQAGHIIVKATKDSKWLVDQFEINIVKDAGKHVETAKKSLQKIKSEDVRVEYNMELVKNKILLDVYKIAPEAKLGIDFVIQGDTKEVGKIVVKAVSSSKILKDQFEIKVISLSSKIVKESLKQIKFTPDLRIGADMKQVRAKILDKIHEIAPEAKLNEDFEIKGDTKKEGGILVKAKPNSKFIKDSFKIKVVKPKSWIEKINISHKIDINQVKVEDDLEQIEADVMDAIYALAPDAQLNRDYWISGNTKNKGSIQVQTQESSKWLEGSKTIAVVSRNISIPIDKRVTIRKLHIRTFPIKTKIENIYSWVEEEIHTVAPEAKKDIDYQVIGSTRKPGIIMVRSLPNSQLIKNSFQIPILDVH
;
A
#
# COMPACT_ATOMS: atom_id res chain seq x y z
N MET A 1 16.83 6.88 -21.87
CA MET A 1 16.15 5.67 -21.37
C MET A 1 17.21 4.80 -20.73
N LYS A 2 16.98 4.29 -19.51
CA LYS A 2 17.85 3.24 -18.96
C LYS A 2 17.66 1.98 -19.81
N SER A 3 18.73 1.24 -20.06
CA SER A 3 18.60 -0.05 -20.76
C SER A 3 17.83 -1.03 -19.88
N LEU A 4 17.12 -1.98 -20.47
CA LEU A 4 16.40 -3.01 -19.69
C LEU A 4 17.35 -3.76 -18.75
N GLN A 5 18.59 -4.01 -19.16
CA GLN A 5 19.63 -4.56 -18.29
C GLN A 5 19.89 -3.71 -17.04
N GLN A 6 19.92 -2.38 -17.17
CA GLN A 6 20.06 -1.49 -16.02
C GLN A 6 18.83 -1.51 -15.11
N GLU A 7 17.62 -1.67 -15.65
CA GLU A 7 16.41 -1.79 -14.84
C GLU A 7 16.37 -3.11 -14.08
N VAL A 8 16.66 -4.22 -14.75
CA VAL A 8 16.79 -5.55 -14.13
C VAL A 8 17.86 -5.50 -13.04
N HIS A 9 19.04 -4.95 -13.33
CA HIS A 9 20.10 -4.78 -12.35
C HIS A 9 19.67 -3.91 -11.15
N SER A 10 18.98 -2.79 -11.38
CA SER A 10 18.50 -1.92 -10.31
C SER A 10 17.49 -2.63 -9.40
N LYS A 11 16.62 -3.48 -9.96
CA LYS A 11 15.67 -4.28 -9.17
C LYS A 11 16.35 -5.38 -8.36
N ILE A 12 17.39 -6.00 -8.91
CA ILE A 12 18.17 -7.02 -8.20
C ILE A 12 18.95 -6.37 -7.05
N ILE A 13 19.66 -5.26 -7.29
CA ILE A 13 20.35 -4.48 -6.23
C ILE A 13 19.38 -4.00 -5.16
N GLY A 14 18.18 -3.55 -5.54
CA GLY A 14 17.16 -3.11 -4.58
C GLY A 14 16.72 -4.21 -3.60
N LYS A 15 16.93 -5.48 -3.94
CA LYS A 15 16.64 -6.63 -3.07
C LYS A 15 17.90 -7.21 -2.41
N ILE A 16 19.03 -7.14 -3.10
CA ILE A 16 20.32 -7.68 -2.65
C ILE A 16 21.38 -6.62 -2.94
N PRO A 17 21.63 -5.68 -2.00
CA PRO A 17 22.47 -4.51 -2.25
C PRO A 17 23.90 -4.82 -2.70
N ASP A 18 24.45 -5.97 -2.28
CA ASP A 18 25.85 -6.36 -2.49
C ASP A 18 26.06 -7.28 -3.69
N VAL A 19 25.07 -7.42 -4.58
CA VAL A 19 25.15 -8.30 -5.77
C VAL A 19 25.79 -7.58 -6.96
N GLU A 20 26.77 -8.22 -7.59
CA GLU A 20 27.53 -7.65 -8.71
C GLU A 20 27.16 -8.34 -10.05
N PHE A 21 26.76 -7.55 -11.05
CA PHE A 21 26.51 -8.07 -12.41
C PHE A 21 27.80 -8.58 -13.05
N GLY A 22 27.74 -9.76 -13.68
CA GLY A 22 28.89 -10.46 -14.27
C GLY A 22 29.66 -11.33 -13.28
N LYS A 23 29.62 -11.02 -11.99
CA LYS A 23 30.27 -11.80 -10.93
C LYS A 23 29.30 -12.72 -10.21
N ASP A 24 28.14 -12.24 -9.80
CA ASP A 24 27.12 -13.00 -9.07
C ASP A 24 25.98 -13.48 -9.98
N TYR A 25 25.76 -12.82 -11.11
CA TYR A 25 24.80 -13.27 -12.12
C TYR A 25 25.08 -12.70 -13.50
N THR A 26 24.50 -13.33 -14.51
CA THR A 26 24.50 -12.88 -15.90
C THR A 26 23.06 -12.75 -16.42
N ILE A 27 22.86 -11.96 -17.48
CA ILE A 27 21.57 -11.82 -18.15
C ILE A 27 21.74 -12.32 -19.59
N GLU A 28 21.00 -13.35 -19.95
CA GLU A 28 20.95 -13.93 -21.29
C GLU A 28 19.62 -13.55 -21.98
N GLY A 29 19.64 -13.41 -23.30
CA GLY A 29 18.47 -13.05 -24.13
C GLY A 29 18.54 -11.66 -24.77
N ASP A 30 17.73 -11.43 -25.81
CA ASP A 30 17.66 -10.14 -26.51
C ASP A 30 16.84 -9.12 -25.73
N THR A 31 17.54 -8.26 -24.99
CA THR A 31 16.92 -7.18 -24.20
C THR A 31 16.28 -6.07 -25.03
N LYS A 32 16.41 -6.10 -26.37
CA LYS A 32 15.83 -5.10 -27.28
C LYS A 32 14.48 -5.52 -27.87
N GLN A 33 14.08 -6.78 -27.69
CA GLN A 33 12.82 -7.30 -28.22
C GLN A 33 11.98 -7.90 -27.12
N ALA A 34 10.67 -7.99 -27.39
CA ALA A 34 9.79 -8.77 -26.52
C ALA A 34 10.18 -10.24 -26.61
N GLY A 35 10.16 -10.91 -25.46
CA GLY A 35 10.69 -12.25 -25.32
C GLY A 35 11.07 -12.55 -23.89
N HIS A 36 11.87 -13.59 -23.70
CA HIS A 36 12.32 -14.05 -22.39
C HIS A 36 13.76 -13.60 -22.21
N ILE A 37 14.05 -12.95 -21.08
CA ILE A 37 15.43 -12.81 -20.60
C ILE A 37 15.62 -13.73 -19.41
N ILE A 38 16.77 -14.38 -19.36
CA ILE A 38 17.13 -15.32 -18.30
C ILE A 38 18.17 -14.63 -17.44
N VAL A 39 17.88 -14.52 -16.15
CA VAL A 39 18.87 -14.09 -15.15
C VAL A 39 19.41 -15.34 -14.50
N LYS A 40 20.72 -15.56 -14.65
CA LYS A 40 21.38 -16.80 -14.21
C LYS A 40 22.47 -16.50 -13.20
N ALA A 41 22.42 -17.15 -12.04
CA ALA A 41 23.49 -17.10 -11.07
C ALA A 41 24.78 -17.65 -11.70
N THR A 42 25.91 -16.99 -11.44
CA THR A 42 27.23 -17.52 -11.80
C THR A 42 27.63 -18.62 -10.81
N LYS A 43 28.60 -19.45 -11.18
CA LYS A 43 29.19 -20.46 -10.27
C LYS A 43 29.83 -19.86 -9.01
N ASP A 44 30.24 -18.59 -9.08
CA ASP A 44 30.94 -17.89 -8.00
C ASP A 44 29.99 -17.00 -7.19
N SER A 45 28.68 -17.02 -7.49
CA SER A 45 27.68 -16.22 -6.81
C SER A 45 27.52 -16.63 -5.36
N LYS A 46 27.59 -15.66 -4.45
CA LYS A 46 27.31 -15.87 -3.02
C LYS A 46 25.86 -15.57 -2.65
N TRP A 47 25.13 -14.94 -3.55
CA TRP A 47 23.85 -14.30 -3.26
C TRP A 47 22.68 -14.90 -4.05
N LEU A 48 22.95 -15.40 -5.24
CA LEU A 48 21.94 -15.95 -6.13
C LEU A 48 22.22 -17.44 -6.33
N VAL A 49 21.15 -18.22 -6.32
CA VAL A 49 21.16 -19.62 -6.71
C VAL A 49 20.20 -19.79 -7.87
N ASP A 50 20.51 -20.74 -8.75
CA ASP A 50 19.72 -21.09 -9.93
C ASP A 50 19.56 -19.95 -10.97
N GLN A 51 18.51 -20.03 -11.78
CA GLN A 51 18.16 -19.04 -12.78
C GLN A 51 16.67 -18.73 -12.71
N PHE A 52 16.28 -17.52 -13.12
CA PHE A 52 14.88 -17.15 -13.27
C PHE A 52 14.64 -16.42 -14.59
N GLU A 53 13.44 -16.59 -15.11
CA GLU A 53 13.02 -15.97 -16.37
C GLU A 53 12.21 -14.71 -16.11
N ILE A 54 12.46 -13.68 -16.91
CA ILE A 54 11.64 -12.47 -16.96
C ILE A 54 11.01 -12.41 -18.34
N ASN A 55 9.68 -12.48 -18.36
CA ASN A 55 8.91 -12.31 -19.59
C ASN A 55 8.80 -10.82 -19.91
N ILE A 56 9.53 -10.39 -20.93
CA ILE A 56 9.37 -9.08 -21.53
C ILE A 56 8.14 -9.15 -22.43
N VAL A 57 6.98 -8.88 -21.86
CA VAL A 57 5.80 -8.57 -22.66
C VAL A 57 6.10 -7.28 -23.41
N LYS A 58 6.12 -7.34 -24.76
CA LYS A 58 5.89 -6.13 -25.56
C LYS A 58 4.54 -5.64 -25.06
N ASP A 59 4.54 -4.49 -24.40
CA ASP A 59 3.32 -3.75 -24.21
C ASP A 59 2.86 -3.43 -25.64
N ALA A 60 2.00 -4.30 -26.19
CA ALA A 60 1.46 -4.13 -27.52
C ALA A 60 0.67 -2.84 -27.41
N GLY A 61 1.25 -1.75 -27.91
CA GLY A 61 0.90 -0.36 -27.63
C GLY A 61 -0.55 0.04 -27.92
N LYS A 62 -1.51 -0.59 -27.26
CA LYS A 62 -2.68 0.07 -26.72
C LYS A 62 -2.13 0.94 -25.62
N HIS A 63 -1.71 2.13 -26.03
CA HIS A 63 -2.02 3.32 -25.26
C HIS A 63 -3.49 3.22 -24.84
N VAL A 64 -3.77 2.58 -23.70
CA VAL A 64 -4.90 2.97 -22.89
C VAL A 64 -4.50 4.34 -22.43
N GLU A 65 -4.81 5.34 -23.26
CA GLU A 65 -4.73 6.73 -22.88
C GLU A 65 -5.68 6.84 -21.69
N THR A 66 -5.13 6.69 -20.49
CA THR A 66 -5.86 6.88 -19.26
C THR A 66 -6.39 8.30 -19.35
N ALA A 67 -7.72 8.42 -19.49
CA ALA A 67 -8.35 9.68 -19.79
C ALA A 67 -7.86 10.73 -18.78
N LYS A 68 -7.09 11.71 -19.27
CA LYS A 68 -6.48 12.74 -18.43
C LYS A 68 -7.52 13.37 -17.52
N LYS A 69 -7.22 13.46 -16.23
CA LYS A 69 -8.08 14.11 -15.25
C LYS A 69 -8.02 15.63 -15.46
N SER A 70 -9.18 16.26 -15.51
CA SER A 70 -9.28 17.70 -15.72
C SER A 70 -9.11 18.45 -14.40
N LEU A 71 -8.21 19.43 -14.39
CA LEU A 71 -8.01 20.37 -13.28
C LEU A 71 -9.21 21.30 -13.06
N GLN A 72 -10.07 21.51 -14.08
CA GLN A 72 -11.28 22.34 -13.94
C GLN A 72 -12.30 21.79 -12.94
N LYS A 73 -12.17 20.51 -12.54
CA LYS A 73 -13.01 19.90 -11.51
C LYS A 73 -12.70 20.42 -10.10
N ILE A 74 -11.55 21.05 -9.91
CA ILE A 74 -11.14 21.63 -8.64
C ILE A 74 -11.83 22.99 -8.46
N LYS A 75 -12.59 23.11 -7.37
CA LYS A 75 -13.12 24.41 -6.90
C LYS A 75 -12.27 24.85 -5.72
N SER A 76 -11.53 25.93 -5.89
CA SER A 76 -10.77 26.55 -4.80
C SER A 76 -11.35 27.92 -4.47
N GLU A 77 -11.25 28.31 -3.21
CA GLU A 77 -11.69 29.60 -2.72
C GLU A 77 -10.66 30.67 -3.08
N ASP A 78 -11.12 31.91 -3.29
CA ASP A 78 -10.25 33.06 -3.48
C ASP A 78 -9.29 33.22 -2.28
N VAL A 79 -8.06 33.65 -2.57
CA VAL A 79 -6.98 33.84 -1.60
C VAL A 79 -6.79 35.33 -1.35
N ARG A 80 -6.37 35.70 -0.14
CA ARG A 80 -6.13 37.10 0.21
C ARG A 80 -4.73 37.54 -0.21
N VAL A 81 -4.58 38.84 -0.47
CA VAL A 81 -3.26 39.47 -0.52
C VAL A 81 -2.52 39.21 0.81
N GLU A 82 -1.20 39.02 0.74
CA GLU A 82 -0.26 38.67 1.82
C GLU A 82 -0.51 37.32 2.51
N TYR A 83 -1.42 36.49 2.00
CA TYR A 83 -1.62 35.13 2.50
C TYR A 83 -0.34 34.30 2.34
N ASN A 84 -0.01 33.43 3.29
CA ASN A 84 1.19 32.60 3.23
C ASN A 84 1.15 31.66 2.00
N MET A 85 2.05 31.91 1.03
CA MET A 85 2.09 31.18 -0.24
C MET A 85 2.39 29.68 -0.09
N GLU A 86 3.11 29.27 0.97
CA GLU A 86 3.38 27.85 1.25
C GLU A 86 2.09 27.12 1.65
N LEU A 87 1.25 27.74 2.50
CA LEU A 87 -0.05 27.20 2.85
C LEU A 87 -0.98 27.09 1.63
N VAL A 88 -0.96 28.08 0.73
CA VAL A 88 -1.72 28.05 -0.52
C VAL A 88 -1.26 26.89 -1.41
N LYS A 89 0.05 26.70 -1.57
CA LYS A 89 0.62 25.57 -2.32
C LYS A 89 0.18 24.23 -1.73
N ASN A 90 0.25 24.08 -0.40
CA ASN A 90 -0.16 22.85 0.27
C ASN A 90 -1.67 22.55 0.06
N LYS A 91 -2.54 23.57 0.14
CA LYS A 91 -3.98 23.42 -0.16
C LYS A 91 -4.19 22.96 -1.61
N ILE A 92 -3.51 23.59 -2.58
CA ILE A 92 -3.57 23.20 -4.00
C ILE A 92 -3.11 21.75 -4.20
N LEU A 93 -2.00 21.34 -3.57
CA LEU A 93 -1.50 19.96 -3.67
C LEU A 93 -2.54 18.95 -3.21
N LEU A 94 -3.16 19.19 -2.04
CA LEU A 94 -4.20 18.32 -1.50
C LEU A 94 -5.41 18.22 -2.44
N ASP A 95 -5.82 19.34 -3.05
CA ASP A 95 -6.95 19.35 -3.99
C ASP A 95 -6.63 18.62 -5.30
N VAL A 96 -5.39 18.71 -5.80
CA VAL A 96 -4.94 17.95 -6.97
C VAL A 96 -4.88 16.44 -6.66
N TYR A 97 -4.36 16.06 -5.49
CA TYR A 97 -4.25 14.65 -5.11
C TYR A 97 -5.59 13.96 -4.90
N LYS A 98 -6.66 14.69 -4.58
CA LYS A 98 -8.02 14.13 -4.56
C LYS A 98 -8.50 13.62 -5.92
N ILE A 99 -7.98 14.17 -7.03
CA ILE A 99 -8.40 13.77 -8.39
C ILE A 99 -7.34 12.95 -9.13
N ALA A 100 -6.07 13.09 -8.75
CA ALA A 100 -4.93 12.37 -9.32
C ALA A 100 -3.86 12.14 -8.22
N PRO A 101 -4.01 11.08 -7.40
CA PRO A 101 -3.09 10.79 -6.28
C PRO A 101 -1.63 10.62 -6.69
N GLU A 102 -1.38 10.21 -7.94
CA GLU A 102 -0.05 9.98 -8.51
C GLU A 102 0.63 11.24 -9.09
N ALA A 103 -0.07 12.39 -9.09
CA ALA A 103 0.45 13.60 -9.70
C ALA A 103 1.65 14.20 -8.94
N LYS A 104 2.59 14.78 -9.67
CA LYS A 104 3.79 15.42 -9.09
C LYS A 104 3.91 16.88 -9.51
N LEU A 105 4.08 17.77 -8.52
CA LEU A 105 4.34 19.18 -8.77
C LEU A 105 5.66 19.36 -9.55
N GLY A 106 5.63 20.16 -10.61
CA GLY A 106 6.75 20.39 -11.52
C GLY A 106 6.88 19.36 -12.65
N ILE A 107 6.15 18.23 -12.57
CA ILE A 107 6.14 17.19 -13.61
C ILE A 107 4.76 17.15 -14.30
N ASP A 108 3.70 17.06 -13.52
CA ASP A 108 2.33 16.91 -14.03
C ASP A 108 1.55 18.22 -14.03
N PHE A 109 1.88 19.13 -13.11
CA PHE A 109 1.28 20.45 -13.03
C PHE A 109 2.26 21.44 -12.42
N VAL A 110 2.01 22.73 -12.64
CA VAL A 110 2.77 23.84 -12.03
C VAL A 110 1.80 24.85 -11.41
N ILE A 111 2.26 25.54 -10.38
CA ILE A 111 1.56 26.62 -9.69
C ILE A 111 2.29 27.92 -10.01
N GLN A 112 1.60 28.89 -10.60
CA GLN A 112 2.15 30.19 -11.00
C GLN A 112 1.37 31.33 -10.34
N GLY A 113 2.06 32.42 -10.03
CA GLY A 113 1.51 33.57 -9.30
C GLY A 113 2.04 33.65 -7.87
N ASP A 114 1.72 34.74 -7.19
CA ASP A 114 2.02 34.96 -5.78
C ASP A 114 0.81 35.56 -5.07
N THR A 115 0.92 35.70 -3.76
CA THR A 115 -0.10 36.31 -2.90
C THR A 115 0.24 37.76 -2.55
N LYS A 116 1.31 38.37 -3.08
CA LYS A 116 1.79 39.68 -2.60
C LYS A 116 0.95 40.85 -3.10
N GLU A 117 0.28 40.67 -4.24
CA GLU A 117 -0.56 41.68 -4.85
C GLU A 117 -1.87 41.08 -5.37
N VAL A 118 -2.85 41.94 -5.67
CA VAL A 118 -4.10 41.51 -6.28
C VAL A 118 -3.80 40.90 -7.63
N GLY A 119 -4.37 39.73 -7.90
CA GLY A 119 -4.03 38.98 -9.10
C GLY A 119 -4.70 37.63 -9.15
N LYS A 120 -3.98 36.63 -9.68
CA LYS A 120 -4.45 35.26 -9.78
C LYS A 120 -3.30 34.29 -9.57
N ILE A 121 -3.59 33.19 -8.89
CA ILE A 121 -2.74 32.00 -8.88
C ILE A 121 -3.30 31.03 -9.91
N VAL A 122 -2.48 30.65 -10.89
CA VAL A 122 -2.84 29.74 -11.98
C VAL A 122 -2.23 28.38 -11.71
N VAL A 123 -3.07 27.36 -11.67
CA VAL A 123 -2.65 25.96 -11.57
C VAL A 123 -2.91 25.30 -12.90
N LYS A 124 -1.85 24.93 -13.62
CA LYS A 124 -1.94 24.41 -14.98
C LYS A 124 -1.25 23.06 -15.11
N ALA A 125 -1.87 22.15 -15.86
CA ALA A 125 -1.23 20.90 -16.24
C ALA A 125 0.00 21.20 -17.11
N VAL A 126 1.10 20.49 -16.88
CA VAL A 126 2.26 20.54 -17.78
C VAL A 126 1.86 19.88 -19.09
N SER A 127 2.25 20.43 -20.24
CA SER A 127 1.90 19.88 -21.56
C SER A 127 2.31 18.42 -21.75
N SER A 128 3.42 18.02 -21.13
CA SER A 128 3.92 16.64 -21.10
C SER A 128 3.22 15.72 -20.08
N SER A 129 2.31 16.24 -19.25
CA SER A 129 1.62 15.41 -18.26
C SER A 129 0.78 14.34 -18.96
N LYS A 130 0.95 13.11 -18.48
CA LYS A 130 0.17 11.95 -18.95
C LYS A 130 -1.15 11.77 -18.20
N ILE A 131 -1.30 12.43 -17.05
CA ILE A 131 -2.40 12.19 -16.11
C ILE A 131 -3.32 13.40 -15.93
N LEU A 132 -2.82 14.63 -16.12
CA LEU A 132 -3.58 15.87 -15.91
C LEU A 132 -3.77 16.64 -17.22
N LYS A 133 -4.88 17.38 -17.31
CA LYS A 133 -5.15 18.37 -18.36
C LYS A 133 -5.84 19.61 -17.80
N ASP A 134 -5.94 20.64 -18.64
CA ASP A 134 -6.57 21.92 -18.37
C ASP A 134 -5.83 22.75 -17.30
N GLN A 135 -6.48 23.81 -16.82
CA GLN A 135 -6.01 24.67 -15.74
C GLN A 135 -7.20 25.20 -14.92
N PHE A 136 -6.93 25.69 -13.72
CA PHE A 136 -7.87 26.51 -12.94
C PHE A 136 -7.17 27.73 -12.34
N GLU A 137 -7.96 28.73 -11.97
CA GLU A 137 -7.48 29.99 -11.41
C GLU A 137 -8.04 30.18 -10.00
N ILE A 138 -7.23 30.75 -9.13
CA ILE A 138 -7.60 31.21 -7.79
C ILE A 138 -7.41 32.73 -7.78
N LYS A 139 -8.45 33.51 -7.48
CA LYS A 139 -8.27 34.97 -7.43
C LYS A 139 -7.53 35.35 -6.16
N VAL A 140 -6.56 36.26 -6.30
CA VAL A 140 -5.92 36.92 -5.16
C VAL A 140 -6.61 38.26 -4.98
N ILE A 141 -7.41 38.40 -3.93
CA ILE A 141 -8.25 39.56 -3.67
C ILE A 141 -7.62 40.45 -2.59
N SER A 142 -7.62 41.76 -2.83
CA SER A 142 -7.32 42.74 -1.78
C SER A 142 -8.58 42.95 -0.94
N LEU A 143 -8.42 42.91 0.37
CA LEU A 143 -9.45 43.36 1.31
C LEU A 143 -9.48 44.89 1.31
N SER A 144 -9.93 45.51 0.21
CA SER A 144 -10.06 46.96 0.17
C SER A 144 -11.16 47.43 1.13
N SER A 145 -10.73 48.07 2.22
CA SER A 145 -11.46 49.04 3.08
C SER A 145 -12.45 48.57 4.15
N LYS A 146 -12.69 47.27 4.33
CA LYS A 146 -13.36 46.80 5.56
C LYS A 146 -12.71 45.49 5.98
N ILE A 147 -11.79 45.56 6.93
CA ILE A 147 -11.27 44.37 7.60
C ILE A 147 -12.46 43.75 8.33
N VAL A 148 -13.14 42.82 7.67
CA VAL A 148 -14.19 42.03 8.30
C VAL A 148 -13.46 41.11 9.26
N LYS A 149 -13.47 41.48 10.54
CA LYS A 149 -12.94 40.62 11.60
C LYS A 149 -13.65 39.28 11.52
N GLU A 150 -12.89 38.22 11.28
CA GLU A 150 -13.40 36.86 11.24
C GLU A 150 -13.85 36.44 12.64
N SER A 151 -15.03 35.85 12.74
CA SER A 151 -15.54 35.42 14.03
C SER A 151 -14.91 34.09 14.42
N LEU A 152 -14.23 34.04 15.57
CA LEU A 152 -13.72 32.79 16.11
C LEU A 152 -14.82 31.75 16.40
N LYS A 153 -16.11 32.16 16.46
CA LYS A 153 -17.24 31.24 16.63
C LYS A 153 -17.42 30.26 15.47
N GLN A 154 -16.85 30.55 14.30
CA GLN A 154 -16.93 29.64 13.15
C GLN A 154 -15.96 28.46 13.24
N ILE A 155 -14.99 28.52 14.16
CA ILE A 155 -14.04 27.42 14.38
C ILE A 155 -14.75 26.28 15.11
N LYS A 156 -14.84 25.13 14.45
CA LYS A 156 -15.24 23.85 15.06
C LYS A 156 -13.98 23.09 15.44
N PHE A 157 -13.75 22.95 16.75
CA PHE A 157 -12.63 22.16 17.27
C PHE A 157 -13.16 20.79 17.69
N THR A 158 -12.93 19.77 16.87
CA THR A 158 -13.36 18.38 17.11
C THR A 158 -12.22 17.42 16.79
N PRO A 159 -12.00 16.37 17.62
CA PRO A 159 -12.73 16.01 18.84
C PRO A 159 -12.41 16.92 20.06
N ASP A 160 -13.17 16.77 21.15
CA ASP A 160 -12.85 17.35 22.45
C ASP A 160 -11.42 16.96 22.89
N LEU A 161 -10.76 17.84 23.64
CA LEU A 161 -9.41 17.59 24.14
C LEU A 161 -9.43 16.65 25.34
N ARG A 162 -8.48 15.72 25.40
CA ARG A 162 -8.30 14.81 26.53
C ARG A 162 -7.46 15.46 27.63
N ILE A 163 -7.75 15.11 28.88
CA ILE A 163 -6.85 15.40 30.00
C ILE A 163 -5.47 14.79 29.72
N GLY A 164 -4.41 15.56 30.00
CA GLY A 164 -3.01 15.17 29.81
C GLY A 164 -2.47 15.39 28.40
N ALA A 165 -3.29 15.87 27.44
CA ALA A 165 -2.81 16.20 26.11
C ALA A 165 -1.67 17.23 26.16
N ASP A 166 -0.66 17.07 25.30
CA ASP A 166 0.48 18.00 25.26
C ASP A 166 0.02 19.40 24.84
N MET A 167 0.14 20.37 25.75
CA MET A 167 -0.25 21.76 25.51
C MET A 167 0.49 22.40 24.34
N LYS A 168 1.71 21.96 24.01
CA LYS A 168 2.45 22.47 22.84
C LYS A 168 1.73 22.06 21.54
N GLN A 169 1.36 20.79 21.42
CA GLN A 169 0.61 20.28 20.26
C GLN A 169 -0.79 20.88 20.18
N VAL A 170 -1.48 21.05 21.32
CA VAL A 170 -2.79 21.70 21.37
C VAL A 170 -2.71 23.14 20.85
N ARG A 171 -1.71 23.92 21.28
CA ARG A 171 -1.51 25.29 20.79
C ARG A 171 -1.26 25.34 19.29
N ALA A 172 -0.46 24.42 18.75
CA ALA A 172 -0.23 24.32 17.31
C ALA A 172 -1.55 24.05 16.55
N LYS A 173 -2.33 23.06 16.97
CA LYS A 173 -3.64 22.75 16.35
C LYS A 173 -4.62 23.93 16.41
N ILE A 174 -4.63 24.69 17.51
CA ILE A 174 -5.46 25.90 17.64
C ILE A 174 -4.99 26.98 16.67
N LEU A 175 -3.68 27.18 16.55
CA LEU A 175 -3.09 28.15 15.64
C LEU A 175 -3.45 27.80 14.19
N ASP A 176 -3.29 26.54 13.79
CA ASP A 176 -3.64 26.05 12.45
C ASP A 176 -5.12 26.35 12.13
N LYS A 177 -6.03 26.05 13.07
CA LYS A 177 -7.47 26.31 12.92
C LYS A 177 -7.82 27.79 12.83
N ILE A 178 -7.07 28.66 13.51
CA ILE A 178 -7.24 30.11 13.39
C ILE A 178 -6.70 30.58 12.04
N HIS A 179 -5.56 30.05 11.59
CA HIS A 179 -4.95 30.40 10.31
C HIS A 179 -5.79 29.97 9.10
N GLU A 180 -6.64 28.97 9.25
CA GLU A 180 -7.67 28.63 8.24
C GLU A 180 -8.59 29.81 7.91
N ILE A 181 -8.91 30.67 8.88
CA ILE A 181 -9.82 31.82 8.69
C ILE A 181 -9.08 33.17 8.69
N ALA A 182 -8.00 33.28 9.45
CA ALA A 182 -7.23 34.49 9.68
C ALA A 182 -5.72 34.16 9.73
N PRO A 183 -5.09 33.99 8.56
CA PRO A 183 -3.70 33.53 8.42
C PRO A 183 -2.68 34.47 9.07
N GLU A 184 -3.00 35.76 9.11
CA GLU A 184 -2.14 36.79 9.68
C GLU A 184 -2.31 36.91 11.20
N ALA A 185 -3.30 36.24 11.80
CA ALA A 185 -3.53 36.32 13.23
C ALA A 185 -2.37 35.68 14.01
N LYS A 186 -1.80 36.43 14.95
CA LYS A 186 -0.66 35.98 15.76
C LYS A 186 -1.07 35.70 17.20
N LEU A 187 -0.60 34.58 17.73
CA LEU A 187 -0.75 34.25 19.15
C LEU A 187 -0.08 35.33 20.01
N ASN A 188 -0.77 35.79 21.05
CA ASN A 188 -0.39 36.90 21.93
C ASN A 188 -0.45 38.31 21.34
N GLU A 189 -0.73 38.48 20.04
CA GLU A 189 -0.98 39.80 19.43
C GLU A 189 -2.48 39.97 19.12
N ASP A 190 -3.06 38.97 18.45
CA ASP A 190 -4.46 38.98 18.00
C ASP A 190 -5.38 38.14 18.88
N PHE A 191 -4.85 37.12 19.53
CA PHE A 191 -5.63 36.27 20.43
C PHE A 191 -4.79 35.71 21.57
N GLU A 192 -5.48 35.25 22.60
CA GLU A 192 -4.92 34.55 23.74
C GLU A 192 -5.55 33.17 23.89
N ILE A 193 -4.75 32.21 24.37
CA ILE A 193 -5.19 30.87 24.73
C ILE A 193 -5.04 30.74 26.26
N LYS A 194 -6.16 30.59 26.97
CA LYS A 194 -6.22 30.46 28.43
C LYS A 194 -6.76 29.10 28.85
N GLY A 195 -6.12 28.47 29.82
CA GLY A 195 -6.46 27.12 30.32
C GLY A 195 -5.31 26.13 30.14
N ASP A 196 -5.52 24.92 30.65
CA ASP A 196 -4.58 23.80 30.52
C ASP A 196 -5.36 22.50 30.24
N THR A 197 -4.61 21.45 29.89
CA THR A 197 -5.13 20.09 29.69
C THR A 197 -4.97 19.23 30.94
N LYS A 198 -4.53 19.75 32.09
CA LYS A 198 -4.19 18.93 33.26
C LYS A 198 -5.41 18.45 34.04
N LYS A 199 -6.55 19.11 33.86
CA LYS A 199 -7.82 18.79 34.51
C LYS A 199 -9.00 19.01 33.57
N GLU A 200 -10.14 18.45 33.92
CA GLU A 200 -11.40 18.74 33.23
C GLU A 200 -11.69 20.24 33.23
N GLY A 201 -12.27 20.73 32.14
CA GLY A 201 -12.64 22.12 32.02
C GLY A 201 -12.73 22.55 30.57
N GLY A 202 -12.12 23.68 30.25
CA GLY A 202 -11.97 24.08 28.86
C GLY A 202 -10.89 25.10 28.64
N ILE A 203 -10.35 25.07 27.43
CA ILE A 203 -9.39 26.04 26.92
C ILE A 203 -10.18 27.14 26.25
N LEU A 204 -10.09 28.36 26.76
CA LEU A 204 -10.68 29.55 26.18
C LEU A 204 -9.71 30.16 25.16
N VAL A 205 -10.17 30.30 23.93
CA VAL A 205 -9.45 31.02 22.89
C VAL A 205 -10.21 32.30 22.60
N LYS A 206 -9.59 33.45 22.86
CA LYS A 206 -10.26 34.76 22.84
C LYS A 206 -9.48 35.74 21.98
N ALA A 207 -10.16 36.39 21.04
CA ALA A 207 -9.59 37.51 20.30
C ALA A 207 -9.33 38.70 21.24
N LYS A 208 -8.17 39.34 21.10
CA LYS A 208 -7.86 40.57 21.83
C LYS A 208 -8.68 41.73 21.26
N PRO A 209 -9.06 42.73 22.08
CA PRO A 209 -9.86 43.88 21.61
C PRO A 209 -9.22 44.63 20.44
N ASN A 210 -7.89 44.72 20.42
CA ASN A 210 -7.08 45.37 19.41
C ASN A 210 -6.72 44.48 18.22
N SER A 211 -7.21 43.23 18.16
CA SER A 211 -6.95 42.37 17.00
C SER A 211 -7.53 42.99 15.75
N LYS A 212 -6.72 42.99 14.68
CA LYS A 212 -7.15 43.44 13.36
C LYS A 212 -7.94 42.35 12.64
N PHE A 213 -7.59 41.09 12.81
CA PHE A 213 -8.05 40.01 11.93
C PHE A 213 -9.24 39.22 12.47
N ILE A 214 -9.41 39.13 13.78
CA ILE A 214 -10.38 38.23 14.42
C ILE A 214 -11.18 38.91 15.53
N LYS A 215 -12.34 38.34 15.85
CA LYS A 215 -13.23 38.75 16.95
C LYS A 215 -13.85 37.53 17.64
N ASP A 216 -14.60 37.79 18.71
CA ASP A 216 -15.26 36.77 19.55
C ASP A 216 -14.27 35.83 20.27
N SER A 217 -14.80 34.70 20.76
CA SER A 217 -14.05 33.65 21.44
C SER A 217 -14.73 32.31 21.22
N PHE A 218 -13.99 31.22 21.34
CA PHE A 218 -14.54 29.87 21.44
C PHE A 218 -13.91 29.13 22.62
N LYS A 219 -14.60 28.10 23.11
CA LYS A 219 -14.13 27.26 24.21
C LYS A 219 -13.98 25.83 23.71
N ILE A 220 -12.80 25.27 23.90
CA ILE A 220 -12.52 23.86 23.63
C ILE A 220 -12.74 23.10 24.92
N LYS A 221 -13.59 22.09 24.92
CA LYS A 221 -13.84 21.28 26.11
C LYS A 221 -12.62 20.39 26.36
N VAL A 222 -12.08 20.44 27.57
CA VAL A 222 -11.15 19.43 28.08
C VAL A 222 -11.98 18.45 28.86
N VAL A 223 -12.25 17.32 28.24
CA VAL A 223 -13.02 16.26 28.87
C VAL A 223 -12.06 15.30 29.55
N LYS A 224 -12.49 14.75 30.69
CA LYS A 224 -11.99 13.43 31.06
C LYS A 224 -12.19 12.59 29.82
N PRO A 225 -11.18 11.83 29.35
CA PRO A 225 -11.52 10.74 28.45
C PRO A 225 -12.71 10.02 29.09
N LYS A 226 -13.77 9.80 28.30
CA LYS A 226 -15.10 9.37 28.78
C LYS A 226 -15.04 8.05 29.57
N SER A 227 -13.85 7.48 29.66
CA SER A 227 -13.43 6.56 30.67
C SER A 227 -11.95 6.84 31.02
N TRP A 228 -11.55 6.58 32.27
CA TRP A 228 -10.35 5.79 32.46
C TRP A 228 -10.61 4.50 31.69
N ILE A 229 -10.35 4.54 30.38
CA ILE A 229 -10.91 3.59 29.41
C ILE A 229 -10.41 2.24 29.85
N GLU A 230 -11.32 1.38 30.33
CA GLU A 230 -11.20 -0.07 30.12
C GLU A 230 -10.47 -0.22 28.81
N LYS A 231 -9.25 -0.74 28.89
CA LYS A 231 -8.33 -0.72 27.76
C LYS A 231 -9.11 -1.19 26.54
N ILE A 232 -8.92 -0.55 25.39
CA ILE A 232 -9.73 -0.89 24.22
C ILE A 232 -9.38 -2.33 23.85
N ASN A 233 -10.32 -3.23 24.09
CA ASN A 233 -10.13 -4.63 23.74
C ASN A 233 -10.16 -4.76 22.21
N ILE A 234 -9.00 -5.07 21.61
CA ILE A 234 -8.83 -5.11 20.16
C ILE A 234 -9.36 -6.41 19.52
N SER A 235 -9.70 -7.42 20.32
CA SER A 235 -10.00 -8.79 19.85
C SER A 235 -11.13 -8.84 18.81
N HIS A 236 -12.04 -7.87 18.84
CA HIS A 236 -13.19 -7.78 17.92
C HIS A 236 -13.28 -6.46 17.16
N LYS A 237 -12.28 -5.57 17.27
CA LYS A 237 -12.36 -4.21 16.70
C LYS A 237 -11.47 -3.97 15.48
N ILE A 238 -10.44 -4.79 15.30
CA ILE A 238 -9.63 -4.78 14.09
C ILE A 238 -10.32 -5.68 13.07
N ASP A 239 -10.86 -5.04 12.02
CA ASP A 239 -11.49 -5.70 10.88
C ASP A 239 -10.56 -5.59 9.67
N ILE A 240 -9.68 -6.58 9.56
CA ILE A 240 -8.79 -6.75 8.40
C ILE A 240 -9.31 -7.97 7.67
N ASN A 241 -9.62 -7.76 6.38
CA ASN A 241 -10.07 -8.80 5.48
C ASN A 241 -9.10 -9.99 5.49
N GLN A 242 -9.58 -11.17 5.12
CA GLN A 242 -8.75 -12.39 5.06
C GLN A 242 -7.45 -12.13 4.31
N VAL A 243 -6.33 -12.20 5.04
CA VAL A 243 -4.98 -12.11 4.48
C VAL A 243 -4.72 -13.38 3.71
N LYS A 244 -4.17 -13.27 2.49
CA LYS A 244 -3.84 -14.42 1.66
C LYS A 244 -2.36 -14.75 1.75
N VAL A 245 -2.04 -16.01 1.47
CA VAL A 245 -0.65 -16.44 1.25
C VAL A 245 -0.01 -15.57 0.16
N GLU A 246 1.20 -15.09 0.44
CA GLU A 246 2.02 -14.17 -0.36
C GLU A 246 1.52 -12.71 -0.44
N ASP A 247 0.51 -12.32 0.34
CA ASP A 247 0.19 -10.90 0.49
C ASP A 247 1.35 -10.15 1.17
N ASP A 248 1.51 -8.87 0.84
CA ASP A 248 2.60 -8.03 1.33
C ASP A 248 2.45 -7.75 2.84
N LEU A 249 3.43 -8.19 3.62
CA LEU A 249 3.40 -8.03 5.08
C LEU A 249 3.46 -6.56 5.49
N GLU A 250 4.22 -5.72 4.79
CA GLU A 250 4.35 -4.31 5.12
C GLU A 250 3.00 -3.57 4.97
N GLN A 251 2.25 -3.88 3.92
CA GLN A 251 0.92 -3.32 3.72
C GLN A 251 -0.06 -3.78 4.82
N ILE A 252 -0.01 -5.06 5.21
CA ILE A 252 -0.87 -5.57 6.28
C ILE A 252 -0.53 -4.91 7.62
N GLU A 253 0.75 -4.70 7.92
CA GLU A 253 1.18 -3.96 9.11
C GLU A 253 0.66 -2.53 9.09
N ALA A 254 0.71 -1.85 7.95
CA ALA A 254 0.13 -0.52 7.78
C ALA A 254 -1.40 -0.51 8.02
N ASP A 255 -2.13 -1.48 7.47
CA ASP A 255 -3.57 -1.61 7.66
C ASP A 255 -3.93 -1.86 9.15
N VAL A 256 -3.14 -2.68 9.86
CA VAL A 256 -3.26 -2.87 11.32
C VAL A 256 -3.01 -1.56 12.06
N MET A 257 -1.94 -0.84 11.70
CA MET A 257 -1.58 0.43 12.34
C MET A 257 -2.68 1.47 12.16
N ASP A 258 -3.27 1.58 10.97
CA ASP A 258 -4.37 2.51 10.69
C ASP A 258 -5.64 2.14 11.47
N ALA A 259 -5.98 0.85 11.53
CA ALA A 259 -7.11 0.36 12.33
C ALA A 259 -6.91 0.66 13.83
N ILE A 260 -5.70 0.46 14.36
CA ILE A 260 -5.39 0.79 15.76
C ILE A 260 -5.39 2.29 15.99
N TYR A 261 -4.83 3.09 15.08
CA TYR A 261 -4.81 4.54 15.19
C TYR A 261 -6.23 5.13 15.22
N ALA A 262 -7.16 4.57 14.44
CA ALA A 262 -8.57 4.95 14.49
C ALA A 262 -9.22 4.67 15.86
N LEU A 263 -8.81 3.60 16.55
CA LEU A 263 -9.32 3.23 17.88
C LEU A 263 -8.63 4.03 19.01
N ALA A 264 -7.31 4.14 18.93
CA ALA A 264 -6.43 4.75 19.91
C ALA A 264 -5.32 5.55 19.19
N PRO A 265 -5.56 6.83 18.85
CA PRO A 265 -4.59 7.65 18.12
C PRO A 265 -3.24 7.82 18.82
N ASP A 266 -3.23 7.61 20.14
CA ASP A 266 -2.05 7.75 20.99
C ASP A 266 -1.28 6.42 21.16
N ALA A 267 -1.78 5.30 20.64
CA ALA A 267 -1.14 3.99 20.73
C ALA A 267 0.01 3.86 19.73
N GLN A 268 1.15 3.32 20.17
CA GLN A 268 2.37 3.19 19.38
C GLN A 268 2.78 1.73 19.22
N LEU A 269 3.18 1.35 17.99
CA LEU A 269 3.82 0.07 17.72
C LEU A 269 5.09 -0.08 18.58
N ASN A 270 5.32 -1.27 19.12
CA ASN A 270 6.40 -1.63 20.05
C ASN A 270 6.35 -0.96 21.43
N ARG A 271 5.33 -0.14 21.74
CA ARG A 271 5.08 0.40 23.08
C ARG A 271 3.75 -0.05 23.65
N ASP A 272 2.70 -0.02 22.84
CA ASP A 272 1.33 -0.33 23.25
C ASP A 272 0.84 -1.65 22.64
N TYR A 273 1.44 -2.10 21.55
CA TYR A 273 1.18 -3.38 20.89
C TYR A 273 2.37 -3.80 19.99
N TRP A 274 2.38 -5.06 19.54
CA TRP A 274 3.27 -5.54 18.49
C TRP A 274 2.52 -6.43 17.49
N ILE A 275 3.08 -6.57 16.29
CA ILE A 275 2.57 -7.42 15.22
C ILE A 275 3.61 -8.53 14.99
N SER A 276 3.15 -9.77 14.84
CA SER A 276 4.03 -10.91 14.55
C SER A 276 3.34 -11.92 13.63
N GLY A 277 4.13 -12.67 12.86
CA GLY A 277 3.63 -13.65 11.89
C GLY A 277 4.31 -13.49 10.54
N ASN A 278 3.83 -14.24 9.54
CA ASN A 278 4.23 -14.05 8.14
C ASN A 278 3.09 -14.46 7.21
N THR A 279 3.17 -14.00 5.97
CA THR A 279 2.22 -14.34 4.90
C THR A 279 2.74 -15.42 3.96
N LYS A 280 3.94 -15.97 4.19
CA LYS A 280 4.57 -16.93 3.28
C LYS A 280 3.88 -18.29 3.24
N ASN A 281 3.27 -18.68 4.37
CA ASN A 281 2.54 -19.93 4.50
C ASN A 281 1.17 -19.68 5.11
N LYS A 282 0.27 -20.67 4.98
CA LYS A 282 -0.97 -20.68 5.75
C LYS A 282 -0.63 -20.60 7.23
N GLY A 283 -1.35 -19.75 7.96
CA GLY A 283 -1.03 -19.47 9.36
C GLY A 283 -1.86 -18.33 9.90
N SER A 284 -1.25 -17.50 10.74
CA SER A 284 -1.90 -16.32 11.30
C SER A 284 -0.92 -15.19 11.53
N ILE A 285 -1.40 -13.97 11.40
CA ILE A 285 -0.76 -12.77 11.94
C ILE A 285 -1.39 -12.47 13.30
N GLN A 286 -0.55 -12.24 14.30
CA GLN A 286 -0.93 -11.95 15.68
C GLN A 286 -0.66 -10.48 15.98
N VAL A 287 -1.70 -9.78 16.45
CA VAL A 287 -1.62 -8.42 16.99
C VAL A 287 -1.84 -8.52 18.49
N GLN A 288 -0.82 -8.21 19.29
CA GLN A 288 -0.84 -8.40 20.73
C GLN A 288 -0.59 -7.06 21.44
N THR A 289 -1.44 -6.72 22.40
CA THR A 289 -1.27 -5.49 23.20
C THR A 289 -0.25 -5.73 24.31
N GLN A 290 0.55 -4.73 24.66
CA GLN A 290 1.44 -4.82 25.82
C GLN A 290 0.65 -4.68 27.12
N GLU A 291 1.05 -5.37 28.19
CA GLU A 291 0.44 -5.20 29.51
C GLU A 291 0.60 -3.77 30.04
N SER A 292 1.74 -3.14 29.72
CA SER A 292 2.07 -1.74 29.99
C SER A 292 1.28 -0.74 29.15
N SER A 293 0.53 -1.21 28.14
CA SER A 293 -0.27 -0.35 27.27
C SER A 293 -1.29 0.42 28.09
N LYS A 294 -1.28 1.75 27.91
CA LYS A 294 -2.25 2.64 28.56
C LYS A 294 -3.61 2.64 27.83
N TRP A 295 -3.66 2.10 26.62
CA TRP A 295 -4.76 2.34 25.69
C TRP A 295 -5.46 1.06 25.21
N LEU A 296 -4.74 -0.05 25.12
CA LEU A 296 -5.19 -1.27 24.44
C LEU A 296 -5.06 -2.49 25.34
N GLU A 297 -5.99 -3.44 25.20
CA GLU A 297 -5.88 -4.78 25.77
C GLU A 297 -6.33 -5.85 24.79
N GLY A 298 -6.05 -7.11 25.12
CA GLY A 298 -6.45 -8.27 24.35
C GLY A 298 -5.49 -8.58 23.21
N SER A 299 -5.97 -9.37 22.26
CA SER A 299 -5.17 -9.75 21.10
C SER A 299 -6.09 -10.06 19.92
N LYS A 300 -5.60 -9.85 18.71
CA LYS A 300 -6.30 -10.20 17.48
C LYS A 300 -5.46 -11.18 16.69
N THR A 301 -6.07 -12.30 16.33
CA THR A 301 -5.54 -13.22 15.33
C THR A 301 -6.20 -12.95 13.99
N ILE A 302 -5.38 -12.70 12.97
CA ILE A 302 -5.80 -12.53 11.57
C ILE A 302 -5.38 -13.78 10.82
N ALA A 303 -6.34 -14.51 10.25
CA ALA A 303 -6.06 -15.75 9.55
C ALA A 303 -5.39 -15.47 8.20
N VAL A 304 -4.27 -16.17 7.93
CA VAL A 304 -3.64 -16.22 6.61
C VAL A 304 -4.19 -17.43 5.87
N VAL A 305 -5.11 -17.18 4.93
CA VAL A 305 -5.76 -18.22 4.14
C VAL A 305 -5.02 -18.47 2.83
N SER A 306 -5.10 -19.69 2.31
CA SER A 306 -4.63 -19.95 0.96
C SER A 306 -5.34 -19.01 -0.02
N ARG A 307 -4.59 -18.47 -0.98
CA ARG A 307 -5.19 -17.73 -2.10
C ARG A 307 -6.16 -18.70 -2.77
N ASN A 308 -7.47 -18.51 -2.59
CA ASN A 308 -8.48 -19.25 -3.35
C ASN A 308 -8.36 -18.75 -4.78
N ILE A 309 -7.45 -19.37 -5.53
CA ILE A 309 -7.45 -19.27 -6.97
C ILE A 309 -8.66 -20.10 -7.37
N SER A 310 -9.82 -19.44 -7.49
CA SER A 310 -10.97 -20.02 -8.16
C SER A 310 -10.57 -20.20 -9.61
N ILE A 311 -9.84 -21.27 -9.91
CA ILE A 311 -9.63 -21.73 -11.26
C ILE A 311 -11.01 -22.21 -11.70
N PRO A 312 -11.64 -21.54 -12.67
CA PRO A 312 -12.96 -21.93 -13.12
C PRO A 312 -12.90 -23.41 -13.55
N ILE A 313 -13.94 -24.16 -13.20
CA ILE A 313 -13.92 -25.64 -13.21
C ILE A 313 -13.60 -26.19 -14.60
N ASP A 314 -13.90 -25.43 -15.65
CA ASP A 314 -13.60 -25.68 -17.06
C ASP A 314 -12.10 -25.62 -17.40
N LYS A 315 -11.28 -24.94 -16.59
CA LYS A 315 -9.82 -24.86 -16.75
C LYS A 315 -9.04 -25.91 -15.96
N ARG A 316 -9.69 -26.74 -15.12
CA ARG A 316 -8.99 -27.84 -14.44
C ARG A 316 -8.65 -28.93 -15.44
N VAL A 317 -7.38 -29.35 -15.45
CA VAL A 317 -6.96 -30.42 -16.35
C VAL A 317 -7.32 -31.76 -15.74
N THR A 318 -8.10 -32.53 -16.50
CA THR A 318 -8.34 -33.94 -16.19
C THR A 318 -7.17 -34.77 -16.72
N ILE A 319 -6.48 -35.51 -15.84
CA ILE A 319 -5.27 -36.25 -16.23
C ILE A 319 -5.52 -37.33 -17.30
N ARG A 320 -6.77 -37.77 -17.49
CA ARG A 320 -7.14 -38.72 -18.56
C ARG A 320 -6.87 -38.22 -19.99
N LYS A 321 -6.50 -36.95 -20.17
CA LYS A 321 -6.10 -36.38 -21.47
C LYS A 321 -4.62 -36.56 -21.81
N LEU A 322 -3.80 -37.08 -20.89
CA LEU A 322 -2.38 -37.34 -21.18
C LEU A 322 -2.21 -38.53 -22.11
N HIS A 323 -1.22 -38.47 -23.00
CA HIS A 323 -0.87 -39.60 -23.85
C HIS A 323 -0.27 -40.70 -22.97
N ILE A 324 -0.97 -41.82 -22.80
CA ILE A 324 -0.44 -42.92 -21.98
C ILE A 324 0.61 -43.67 -22.80
N ARG A 325 1.87 -43.56 -22.39
CA ARG A 325 2.99 -44.34 -22.95
C ARG A 325 3.20 -45.62 -22.14
N THR A 326 3.56 -46.70 -22.82
CA THR A 326 4.03 -47.94 -22.17
C THR A 326 5.55 -47.92 -22.03
N PHE A 327 6.07 -48.48 -20.93
CA PHE A 327 7.51 -48.53 -20.67
C PHE A 327 7.99 -49.98 -20.49
N PRO A 328 9.16 -50.36 -21.04
CA PRO A 328 9.81 -51.63 -20.73
C PRO A 328 10.23 -51.71 -19.26
N ILE A 329 10.23 -52.92 -18.66
CA ILE A 329 10.68 -53.18 -17.28
C ILE A 329 12.09 -52.63 -16.99
N LYS A 330 12.99 -52.65 -17.99
CA LYS A 330 14.37 -52.16 -17.83
C LYS A 330 14.47 -50.62 -17.73
N THR A 331 13.36 -49.90 -17.87
CA THR A 331 13.34 -48.44 -17.75
C THR A 331 13.59 -48.03 -16.29
N LYS A 332 14.57 -47.14 -16.09
CA LYS A 332 14.82 -46.50 -14.79
C LYS A 332 13.58 -45.71 -14.34
N ILE A 333 13.19 -45.84 -13.08
CA ILE A 333 11.98 -45.21 -12.53
C ILE A 333 12.04 -43.68 -12.65
N GLU A 334 13.24 -43.11 -12.56
CA GLU A 334 13.51 -41.68 -12.70
C GLU A 334 13.10 -41.16 -14.08
N ASN A 335 13.35 -41.94 -15.15
CA ASN A 335 12.95 -41.55 -16.50
C ASN A 335 11.42 -41.51 -16.66
N ILE A 336 10.71 -42.42 -15.97
CA ILE A 336 9.24 -42.42 -15.97
C ILE A 336 8.73 -41.22 -15.18
N TYR A 337 9.38 -40.86 -14.06
CA TYR A 337 9.02 -39.67 -13.29
C TYR A 337 9.23 -38.38 -14.08
N SER A 338 10.37 -38.22 -14.75
CA SER A 338 10.62 -37.06 -15.62
C SER A 338 9.59 -36.96 -16.74
N TRP A 339 9.24 -38.08 -17.39
CA TRP A 339 8.20 -38.08 -18.42
C TRP A 339 6.82 -37.69 -17.87
N VAL A 340 6.41 -38.25 -16.72
CA VAL A 340 5.13 -37.87 -16.09
C VAL A 340 5.10 -36.38 -15.75
N GLU A 341 6.21 -35.85 -15.25
CA GLU A 341 6.34 -34.43 -14.90
C GLU A 341 6.29 -33.53 -16.13
N GLU A 342 6.97 -33.89 -17.22
CA GLU A 342 6.88 -33.19 -18.51
C GLU A 342 5.43 -33.18 -19.04
N GLU A 343 4.78 -34.35 -19.08
CA GLU A 343 3.39 -34.47 -19.55
C GLU A 343 2.43 -33.64 -18.70
N ILE A 344 2.57 -33.67 -17.37
CA ILE A 344 1.73 -32.86 -16.48
C ILE A 344 1.99 -31.36 -16.71
N HIS A 345 3.25 -30.94 -16.84
CA HIS A 345 3.59 -29.53 -17.09
C HIS A 345 3.08 -29.03 -18.45
N THR A 346 2.96 -29.90 -19.47
CA THR A 346 2.40 -29.49 -20.77
C THR A 346 0.95 -29.02 -20.68
N VAL A 347 0.18 -29.57 -19.73
CA VAL A 347 -1.24 -29.28 -19.57
C VAL A 347 -1.56 -28.44 -18.34
N ALA A 348 -0.73 -28.51 -17.30
CA ALA A 348 -0.84 -27.76 -16.06
C ALA A 348 0.56 -27.26 -15.62
N PRO A 349 1.09 -26.18 -16.24
CA PRO A 349 2.45 -25.69 -16.00
C PRO A 349 2.76 -25.28 -14.55
N GLU A 350 1.73 -25.02 -13.75
CA GLU A 350 1.89 -24.62 -12.35
C GLU A 350 1.81 -25.80 -11.35
N ALA A 351 1.52 -27.01 -11.83
CA ALA A 351 1.27 -28.14 -10.94
C ALA A 351 2.56 -28.76 -10.41
N LYS A 352 2.64 -28.92 -9.08
CA LYS A 352 3.84 -29.40 -8.41
C LYS A 352 3.67 -30.83 -7.89
N LYS A 353 4.69 -31.67 -8.10
CA LYS A 353 4.76 -33.02 -7.52
C LYS A 353 4.69 -32.92 -5.99
N ASP A 354 3.98 -33.85 -5.37
CA ASP A 354 3.71 -33.94 -3.92
C ASP A 354 2.87 -32.79 -3.33
N ILE A 355 2.43 -31.84 -4.15
CA ILE A 355 1.45 -30.80 -3.79
C ILE A 355 0.13 -31.04 -4.54
N ASP A 356 0.22 -31.25 -5.85
CA ASP A 356 -0.92 -31.44 -6.75
C ASP A 356 -1.13 -32.90 -7.17
N TYR A 357 -0.06 -33.67 -7.28
CA TYR A 357 -0.13 -35.07 -7.71
C TYR A 357 0.97 -35.93 -7.09
N GLN A 358 0.78 -37.24 -7.11
CA GLN A 358 1.76 -38.24 -6.70
C GLN A 358 1.92 -39.31 -7.78
N VAL A 359 3.14 -39.81 -7.92
CA VAL A 359 3.48 -40.97 -8.75
C VAL A 359 3.85 -42.13 -7.84
N ILE A 360 3.13 -43.24 -7.95
CA ILE A 360 3.23 -44.39 -7.05
C ILE A 360 3.37 -45.66 -7.89
N GLY A 361 4.45 -46.42 -7.71
CA GLY A 361 4.66 -47.69 -8.39
C GLY A 361 6.12 -48.14 -8.37
N SER A 362 6.40 -49.24 -9.07
CA SER A 362 7.75 -49.82 -9.20
C SER A 362 7.94 -50.39 -10.59
N THR A 363 9.14 -50.27 -11.14
CA THR A 363 9.54 -50.87 -12.43
C THR A 363 10.17 -52.25 -12.29
N ARG A 364 10.32 -52.78 -11.07
CA ARG A 364 11.08 -54.04 -10.83
C ARG A 364 10.37 -55.31 -11.34
N LYS A 365 9.08 -55.22 -11.65
CA LYS A 365 8.25 -56.30 -12.18
C LYS A 365 7.24 -55.71 -13.17
N PRO A 366 6.70 -56.50 -14.11
CA PRO A 366 5.56 -56.04 -14.90
C PRO A 366 4.44 -55.59 -13.94
N GLY A 367 3.81 -54.47 -14.25
CA GLY A 367 2.91 -53.83 -13.29
C GLY A 367 2.40 -52.49 -13.77
N ILE A 368 1.92 -51.68 -12.83
CA ILE A 368 1.30 -50.39 -13.10
C ILE A 368 1.97 -49.34 -12.23
N ILE A 369 2.38 -48.24 -12.85
CA ILE A 369 2.68 -46.99 -12.14
C ILE A 369 1.42 -46.14 -12.15
N MET A 370 0.92 -45.80 -10.96
CA MET A 370 -0.26 -44.97 -10.80
C MET A 370 0.15 -43.52 -10.57
N VAL A 371 -0.43 -42.61 -11.35
CA VAL A 371 -0.33 -41.17 -11.11
C VAL A 371 -1.70 -40.70 -10.63
N ARG A 372 -1.76 -40.05 -9.46
CA ARG A 372 -3.02 -39.59 -8.87
C ARG A 372 -2.94 -38.15 -8.42
N SER A 373 -4.02 -37.39 -8.60
CA SER A 373 -4.20 -36.08 -7.98
C SER A 373 -4.27 -36.21 -6.46
N LEU A 374 -3.66 -35.27 -5.74
CA LEU A 374 -3.84 -35.15 -4.29
C LEU A 374 -5.20 -34.52 -3.95
N PRO A 375 -5.82 -34.87 -2.80
CA PRO A 375 -7.16 -34.39 -2.43
C PRO A 375 -7.32 -32.86 -2.41
N ASN A 376 -6.22 -32.17 -2.16
CA ASN A 376 -6.09 -30.72 -2.02
C ASN A 376 -5.59 -30.03 -3.30
N SER A 377 -5.39 -30.76 -4.39
CA SER A 377 -5.01 -30.15 -5.67
C SER A 377 -6.14 -29.32 -6.25
N GLN A 378 -5.82 -28.06 -6.60
CA GLN A 378 -6.73 -27.18 -7.32
C GLN A 378 -6.52 -27.24 -8.84
N LEU A 379 -5.35 -27.73 -9.27
CA LEU A 379 -4.89 -27.73 -10.67
C LEU A 379 -5.25 -29.03 -11.40
N ILE A 380 -5.17 -30.17 -10.72
CA ILE A 380 -5.25 -31.51 -11.32
C ILE A 380 -6.39 -32.32 -10.69
N LYS A 381 -7.10 -33.13 -11.50
CA LYS A 381 -8.11 -34.09 -11.02
C LYS A 381 -7.94 -35.50 -11.61
N ASN A 382 -8.35 -36.50 -10.82
CA ASN A 382 -8.40 -37.93 -11.13
C ASN A 382 -7.03 -38.63 -11.06
N SER A 383 -6.99 -39.89 -11.52
CA SER A 383 -5.78 -40.69 -11.64
C SER A 383 -5.70 -41.36 -13.01
N PHE A 384 -4.50 -41.76 -13.40
CA PHE A 384 -4.25 -42.64 -14.54
C PHE A 384 -3.19 -43.68 -14.22
N GLN A 385 -3.12 -44.70 -15.06
CA GLN A 385 -2.27 -45.87 -14.89
C GLN A 385 -1.32 -45.99 -16.09
N ILE A 386 -0.04 -46.19 -15.82
CA ILE A 386 1.02 -46.37 -16.79
C ILE A 386 1.42 -47.85 -16.76
N PRO A 387 1.17 -48.62 -17.83
CA PRO A 387 1.55 -50.02 -17.88
C PRO A 387 3.07 -50.17 -18.04
N ILE A 388 3.65 -51.05 -17.22
CA ILE A 388 5.04 -51.52 -17.33
C ILE A 388 5.00 -52.94 -17.88
N LEU A 389 5.51 -53.11 -19.10
CA LEU A 389 5.43 -54.37 -19.84
C LEU A 389 6.78 -55.08 -19.84
N ASP A 390 6.72 -56.42 -19.76
CA ASP A 390 7.87 -57.25 -20.10
C ASP A 390 7.97 -57.32 -21.62
N VAL A 391 9.04 -56.72 -22.16
CA VAL A 391 9.30 -56.73 -23.59
C VAL A 391 10.42 -57.75 -23.78
N HIS A 392 10.02 -58.98 -24.10
CA HIS A 392 10.93 -60.07 -24.41
C HIS A 392 11.70 -59.84 -25.70
#